data_AF-A0A3B4GRI3-F1
#
_entry.id   AF-A0A3B4GRI3-F1
#
_cell.length_a   1.000
_cell.length_b   1.000
_cell.length_c   1.000
_cell.angle_alpha   90.00
_cell.angle_beta   90.00
_cell.angle_gamma   90.00
#
_symmetry.space_group_name_H-M   'P 1'
#
loop_
_entity.id
_entity.type
_entity.pdbx_description
1 polymer ?
#
loop_
_entity_poly.entity_id
_entity_poly.type
_entity_poly.pdbx_seq_one_letter_code
_entity_poly.pdbx_strand_id
1 'polypeptide(L)'
;MDELTALTHNCMLSDTCRHTHTHCSNKQGMVSYAPLLFFQMSSVKRLMPRLQAILFKLQFEEQLNNIKPDVVSVTAACEELRKSDTFARLLQIILLVGNYMNSGSRNGAAFGFSISYLCKLRDTKSADLKQTLLHFLADVCQEQYPDVMSFADELIHVEKASRVSAETVQKNLEMMGRQIKSLQKDLETFPPPQNDKDLFVEKMSSFVSHAQEQYEKLDLMHKNMEKQYSDLGDYFVFDPKKISVEELFGDLNNFKNMFQQAVKENQKRKEAEEKIKRAKLAREKAEKEKEEKLKKNQLPDINAEDDETGIMDGLLEALQSGAAFRRKRGPRQAANHRRAGNVVTNILAKELMQEDKPSLGKPSAKKLKSDDKVEPKLEEAESLEDLLESATSRSN
;
A
#
# COMPACT_ATOMS: atom_id res chain seq x y z
N MET A 1 -32.59 4.24 -20.65
CA MET A 1 -32.10 2.89 -20.95
C MET A 1 -33.11 1.82 -20.53
N ASP A 2 -33.73 1.97 -19.36
CA ASP A 2 -34.63 0.96 -18.77
C ASP A 2 -35.85 0.64 -19.63
N GLU A 3 -36.49 1.65 -20.23
CA GLU A 3 -37.65 1.46 -21.10
C GLU A 3 -37.32 0.68 -22.39
N LEU A 4 -36.16 0.94 -23.02
CA LEU A 4 -35.74 0.26 -24.25
C LEU A 4 -35.26 -1.17 -23.98
N THR A 5 -34.64 -1.39 -22.82
CA THR A 5 -34.24 -2.72 -22.35
C THR A 5 -35.48 -3.57 -22.05
N ALA A 6 -36.46 -2.98 -21.37
CA ALA A 6 -37.77 -3.59 -21.14
C ALA A 6 -38.50 -3.88 -22.47
N LEU A 7 -38.44 -2.96 -23.44
CA LEU A 7 -39.05 -3.16 -24.75
C LEU A 7 -38.38 -4.31 -25.53
N THR A 8 -37.04 -4.42 -25.46
CA THR A 8 -36.28 -5.50 -26.11
C THR A 8 -36.60 -6.85 -25.49
N HIS A 9 -36.68 -6.92 -24.16
CA HIS A 9 -37.07 -8.12 -23.42
C HIS A 9 -38.52 -8.55 -23.70
N ASN A 10 -39.45 -7.59 -23.70
CA ASN A 10 -40.87 -7.85 -23.97
C ASN A 10 -41.13 -8.18 -25.46
N CYS A 11 -40.34 -7.63 -26.39
CA CYS A 11 -40.39 -8.02 -27.81
C CYS A 11 -39.88 -9.45 -28.02
N MET A 12 -38.81 -9.89 -27.33
CA MET A 12 -38.33 -11.28 -27.39
C MET A 12 -39.37 -12.30 -26.89
N LEU A 13 -40.13 -11.96 -25.85
CA LEU A 13 -41.26 -12.78 -25.40
C LEU A 13 -42.37 -12.86 -26.47
N SER A 14 -42.59 -11.79 -27.24
CA SER A 14 -43.68 -11.65 -28.20
C SER A 14 -43.43 -12.27 -29.60
N ASP A 15 -42.18 -12.43 -30.05
CA ASP A 15 -41.92 -13.17 -31.30
C ASP A 15 -42.26 -14.67 -31.14
N THR A 16 -42.25 -15.20 -29.91
CA THR A 16 -42.88 -16.49 -29.54
C THR A 16 -44.39 -16.50 -29.81
N CYS A 17 -45.06 -15.34 -29.70
CA CYS A 17 -46.48 -15.14 -29.98
C CYS A 17 -46.79 -14.78 -31.45
N ARG A 18 -45.80 -14.51 -32.31
CA ARG A 18 -46.06 -14.31 -33.74
C ARG A 18 -46.64 -15.57 -34.41
N HIS A 19 -46.45 -16.74 -33.79
CA HIS A 19 -47.06 -18.01 -34.19
C HIS A 19 -48.55 -18.16 -33.79
N THR A 20 -49.10 -17.31 -32.93
CA THR A 20 -50.49 -17.44 -32.45
C THR A 20 -51.46 -16.47 -33.14
N HIS A 21 -50.98 -15.54 -33.96
CA HIS A 21 -51.83 -14.50 -34.57
C HIS A 21 -52.31 -14.81 -36.00
N THR A 22 -52.01 -15.99 -36.55
CA THR A 22 -52.60 -16.47 -37.82
C THR A 22 -54.07 -16.91 -37.66
N HIS A 23 -54.61 -16.94 -36.44
CA HIS A 23 -55.96 -17.46 -36.15
C HIS A 23 -57.01 -16.44 -35.70
N CYS A 24 -56.68 -15.14 -35.62
CA CYS A 24 -57.61 -14.13 -35.10
C CYS A 24 -58.07 -13.13 -36.17
N SER A 25 -58.56 -13.64 -37.30
CA SER A 25 -59.38 -12.89 -38.24
C SER A 25 -60.85 -13.07 -37.90
N ASN A 26 -61.32 -12.50 -36.78
CA ASN A 26 -62.71 -12.10 -36.53
C ASN A 26 -62.93 -11.84 -35.04
N LYS A 27 -62.86 -10.57 -34.64
CA LYS A 27 -63.78 -9.91 -33.68
C LYS A 27 -63.33 -8.47 -33.48
N GLN A 28 -64.07 -7.55 -34.10
CA GLN A 28 -64.06 -6.13 -33.73
C GLN A 28 -64.74 -6.00 -32.37
N GLY A 29 -64.07 -5.41 -31.40
CA GLY A 29 -64.65 -5.05 -30.11
C GLY A 29 -63.67 -5.24 -28.96
N MET A 30 -63.16 -4.12 -28.45
CA MET A 30 -62.26 -4.01 -27.27
C MET A 30 -60.84 -4.55 -27.47
N VAL A 31 -60.05 -3.82 -28.25
CA VAL A 31 -58.60 -4.01 -28.25
C VAL A 31 -58.06 -3.29 -27.01
N SER A 32 -57.66 -4.04 -25.99
CA SER A 32 -56.83 -3.53 -24.88
C SER A 32 -55.62 -2.75 -25.43
N TYR A 33 -55.11 -1.77 -24.68
CA TYR A 33 -53.97 -0.94 -25.11
C TYR A 33 -52.75 -1.78 -25.56
N ALA A 34 -52.59 -2.98 -25.01
CA ALA A 34 -51.50 -3.90 -25.37
C ALA A 34 -51.59 -4.40 -26.85
N PRO A 35 -52.69 -5.03 -27.33
CA PRO A 35 -52.77 -5.46 -28.73
C PRO A 35 -52.73 -4.33 -29.77
N LEU A 36 -53.16 -3.11 -29.44
CA LEU A 36 -52.94 -1.93 -30.32
C LEU A 36 -51.45 -1.57 -30.41
N LEU A 37 -50.73 -1.58 -29.29
CA LEU A 37 -49.28 -1.35 -29.25
C LEU A 37 -48.54 -2.42 -30.06
N PHE A 38 -48.89 -3.69 -29.92
CA PHE A 38 -48.29 -4.79 -30.69
C PHE A 38 -48.54 -4.66 -32.19
N PHE A 39 -49.75 -4.29 -32.60
CA PHE A 39 -50.06 -4.03 -34.01
C PHE A 39 -49.18 -2.89 -34.57
N GLN A 40 -49.07 -1.78 -33.83
CA GLN A 40 -48.23 -0.65 -34.21
C GLN A 40 -46.74 -1.05 -34.34
N MET A 41 -46.23 -1.82 -33.38
CA MET A 41 -44.83 -2.31 -33.38
C MET A 41 -44.57 -3.30 -34.51
N SER A 42 -45.55 -4.14 -34.87
CA SER A 42 -45.42 -5.12 -35.97
C SER A 42 -45.29 -4.47 -37.36
N SER A 43 -45.72 -3.20 -37.50
CA SER A 43 -45.59 -2.43 -38.74
C SER A 43 -44.16 -1.97 -39.04
N VAL A 44 -43.28 -1.99 -38.03
CA VAL A 44 -41.87 -1.59 -38.15
C VAL A 44 -41.05 -2.77 -38.67
N LYS A 45 -40.46 -2.61 -39.87
CA LYS A 45 -39.60 -3.65 -40.45
C LYS A 45 -38.32 -3.81 -39.65
N ARG A 46 -37.89 -5.06 -39.46
CA ARG A 46 -36.67 -5.44 -38.71
C ARG A 46 -36.62 -4.79 -37.32
N LEU A 47 -37.74 -4.79 -36.59
CA LEU A 47 -37.85 -4.17 -35.27
C LEU A 47 -36.75 -4.64 -34.29
N MET A 48 -36.49 -5.94 -34.18
CA MET A 48 -35.50 -6.47 -33.24
C MET A 48 -34.07 -5.94 -33.52
N PRO A 49 -33.51 -6.04 -34.74
CA PRO A 49 -32.26 -5.39 -35.09
C PRO A 49 -32.23 -3.88 -34.82
N ARG A 50 -33.34 -3.16 -35.05
CA ARG A 50 -33.42 -1.72 -34.74
C ARG A 50 -33.27 -1.46 -33.24
N LEU A 51 -33.98 -2.20 -32.40
CA LEU A 51 -33.93 -2.03 -30.95
C LEU A 51 -32.54 -2.35 -30.40
N GLN A 52 -31.92 -3.43 -30.87
CA GLN A 52 -30.55 -3.81 -30.48
C GLN A 52 -29.53 -2.74 -30.90
N ALA A 53 -29.63 -2.22 -32.12
CA ALA A 53 -28.75 -1.16 -32.61
C ALA A 53 -28.91 0.15 -31.80
N ILE A 54 -30.15 0.54 -31.50
CA ILE A 54 -30.43 1.73 -30.68
C ILE A 54 -29.90 1.53 -29.26
N LEU A 55 -30.11 0.36 -28.66
CA LEU A 55 -29.59 0.04 -27.33
C LEU A 55 -28.06 0.13 -27.30
N PHE A 56 -27.39 -0.50 -28.26
CA PHE A 56 -25.94 -0.42 -28.40
C PHE A 56 -25.47 1.03 -28.55
N LYS A 57 -26.12 1.82 -29.41
CA LYS A 57 -25.81 3.24 -29.58
C LYS A 57 -25.91 4.04 -28.26
N LEU A 58 -26.92 3.75 -27.44
CA LEU A 58 -27.11 4.43 -26.16
C LEU A 58 -26.09 4.01 -25.10
N GLN A 59 -25.59 2.77 -25.16
CA GLN A 59 -24.62 2.20 -24.22
C GLN A 59 -23.16 2.44 -24.61
N PHE A 60 -22.89 2.76 -25.88
CA PHE A 60 -21.55 2.80 -26.43
C PHE A 60 -20.59 3.73 -25.67
N GLU A 61 -21.02 4.97 -25.39
CA GLU A 61 -20.20 5.95 -24.67
C GLU A 61 -19.91 5.50 -23.23
N GLU A 62 -20.87 4.84 -22.57
CA GLU A 62 -20.66 4.28 -21.23
C GLU A 62 -19.64 3.14 -21.27
N GLN A 63 -19.77 2.22 -22.24
CA GLN A 63 -18.80 1.13 -22.41
C GLN A 63 -17.39 1.67 -22.66
N LEU A 64 -17.23 2.69 -23.49
CA LEU A 64 -15.93 3.35 -23.70
C LEU A 64 -15.38 3.97 -22.41
N ASN A 65 -16.23 4.70 -21.67
CA ASN A 65 -15.82 5.36 -20.42
C ASN A 65 -15.52 4.38 -19.29
N ASN A 66 -15.99 3.13 -19.38
CA ASN A 66 -15.64 2.07 -18.45
C ASN A 66 -14.31 1.40 -18.80
N ILE A 67 -13.99 1.21 -20.09
CA ILE A 67 -12.77 0.49 -20.52
C ILE A 67 -11.55 1.43 -20.58
N LYS A 68 -11.73 2.65 -21.09
CA LYS A 68 -10.61 3.57 -21.36
C LYS A 68 -9.79 3.92 -20.11
N PRO A 69 -10.37 4.23 -18.94
CA PRO A 69 -9.59 4.57 -17.75
C PRO A 69 -8.72 3.42 -17.25
N ASP A 70 -9.19 2.17 -17.41
CA ASP A 70 -8.45 0.97 -17.03
C ASP A 70 -7.21 0.80 -17.88
N VAL A 71 -7.35 0.91 -19.21
CA VAL A 71 -6.23 0.86 -20.16
C VAL A 71 -5.21 1.96 -19.86
N VAL A 72 -5.68 3.19 -19.62
CA VAL A 72 -4.80 4.33 -19.29
C VAL A 72 -4.07 4.10 -17.96
N SER A 73 -4.75 3.59 -16.94
CA SER A 73 -4.16 3.36 -15.62
C SER A 73 -3.02 2.33 -15.68
N VAL A 74 -3.23 1.23 -16.40
CA VAL A 74 -2.20 0.20 -16.59
C VAL A 74 -1.04 0.72 -17.43
N THR A 75 -1.32 1.38 -18.55
CA THR A 75 -0.29 1.99 -19.43
C THR A 75 0.59 2.96 -18.63
N ALA A 76 -0.03 3.87 -17.87
CA ALA A 76 0.68 4.84 -17.03
C ALA A 76 1.53 4.15 -15.95
N ALA A 77 0.98 3.13 -15.27
CA ALA A 77 1.73 2.38 -14.26
C ALA A 77 2.93 1.62 -14.86
N CYS A 78 2.79 1.10 -16.08
CA CYS A 78 3.91 0.48 -16.80
C CYS A 78 5.03 1.48 -17.09
N GLU A 79 4.66 2.66 -17.58
CA GLU A 79 5.63 3.72 -17.89
C GLU A 79 6.32 4.27 -16.64
N GLU A 80 5.56 4.53 -15.57
CA GLU A 80 6.06 4.98 -14.27
C GLU A 80 7.08 4.00 -13.72
N LEU A 81 6.75 2.71 -13.69
CA LEU A 81 7.65 1.67 -13.20
C LEU A 81 8.92 1.56 -14.04
N ARG A 82 8.81 1.69 -15.37
CA ARG A 82 9.96 1.59 -16.28
C ARG A 82 10.91 2.79 -16.20
N LYS A 83 10.36 3.99 -15.94
CA LYS A 83 11.09 5.27 -15.93
C LYS A 83 11.55 5.69 -14.52
N SER A 84 11.07 5.01 -13.47
CA SER A 84 11.43 5.37 -12.10
C SER A 84 12.88 4.98 -11.78
N ASP A 85 13.76 5.98 -11.81
CA ASP A 85 15.17 5.83 -11.44
C ASP A 85 15.31 5.56 -9.93
N THR A 86 14.46 6.18 -9.10
CA THR A 86 14.49 5.98 -7.64
C THR A 86 14.06 4.57 -7.26
N PHE A 87 13.06 3.98 -7.93
CA PHE A 87 12.71 2.58 -7.75
C PHE A 87 13.84 1.66 -8.22
N ALA A 88 14.49 1.96 -9.35
CA ALA A 88 15.64 1.18 -9.81
C ALA A 88 16.80 1.22 -8.79
N ARG A 89 17.09 2.38 -8.19
CA ARG A 89 18.07 2.54 -7.11
C ARG A 89 17.68 1.73 -5.88
N LEU A 90 16.40 1.71 -5.49
CA LEU A 90 15.89 0.90 -4.39
C LEU A 90 16.16 -0.59 -4.62
N LEU A 91 15.91 -1.10 -5.83
CA LEU A 91 16.19 -2.50 -6.18
C LEU A 91 17.69 -2.84 -6.07
N GLN A 92 18.58 -1.91 -6.44
CA GLN A 92 20.03 -2.10 -6.30
C GLN A 92 20.46 -2.21 -4.83
N ILE A 93 19.91 -1.36 -3.95
CA ILE A 93 20.17 -1.42 -2.50
C ILE A 93 19.68 -2.76 -1.94
N ILE A 94 18.48 -3.19 -2.32
CA ILE A 94 17.92 -4.48 -1.89
C ILE A 94 18.80 -5.64 -2.36
N LEU A 95 19.27 -5.60 -3.61
CA LEU A 95 20.16 -6.63 -4.17
C LEU A 95 21.50 -6.68 -3.41
N LEU A 96 22.09 -5.51 -3.13
CA LEU A 96 23.36 -5.40 -2.39
C LEU A 96 23.24 -6.00 -0.99
N VAL A 97 22.23 -5.57 -0.22
CA VAL A 97 21.97 -6.09 1.12
C VAL A 97 21.65 -7.58 1.08
N GLY A 98 20.85 -8.02 0.11
CA GLY A 98 20.52 -9.42 -0.10
C GLY A 98 21.75 -10.29 -0.38
N ASN A 99 22.66 -9.85 -1.25
CA ASN A 99 23.90 -10.58 -1.56
C ASN A 99 24.83 -10.64 -0.35
N TYR A 100 24.97 -9.54 0.39
CA TYR A 100 25.77 -9.51 1.62
C TYR A 100 25.23 -10.50 2.66
N MET A 101 23.93 -10.47 2.93
CA MET A 101 23.28 -11.38 3.89
C MET A 101 23.34 -12.86 3.48
N ASN A 102 23.34 -13.13 2.18
CA ASN A 102 23.39 -14.49 1.63
C ASN A 102 24.82 -14.95 1.30
N SER A 103 25.85 -14.22 1.72
CA SER A 103 27.25 -14.58 1.49
C SER A 103 27.55 -16.01 1.97
N GLY A 104 28.27 -16.78 1.16
CA GLY A 104 28.56 -18.20 1.44
C GLY A 104 27.41 -19.18 1.14
N SER A 105 26.23 -18.70 0.73
CA SER A 105 25.12 -19.53 0.26
C SER A 105 25.02 -19.55 -1.28
N ARG A 106 24.17 -20.43 -1.82
CA ARG A 106 23.85 -20.47 -3.27
C ARG A 106 23.35 -19.12 -3.82
N ASN A 107 22.78 -18.27 -2.96
CA ASN A 107 22.20 -16.98 -3.34
C ASN A 107 23.10 -15.78 -3.02
N GLY A 108 24.35 -15.98 -2.58
CA GLY A 108 25.24 -14.90 -2.13
C GLY A 108 25.86 -14.03 -3.24
N ALA A 109 25.71 -14.43 -4.50
CA ALA A 109 26.23 -13.72 -5.67
C ALA A 109 25.15 -13.62 -6.76
N ALA A 110 23.93 -13.23 -6.38
CA ALA A 110 22.83 -13.06 -7.32
C ALA A 110 23.04 -11.79 -8.17
N PHE A 111 22.74 -11.89 -9.46
CA PHE A 111 22.71 -10.73 -10.37
C PHE A 111 21.37 -9.96 -10.31
N GLY A 112 20.34 -10.57 -9.76
CA GLY A 112 19.00 -10.01 -9.65
C GLY A 112 18.07 -10.93 -8.87
N PHE A 113 16.86 -10.45 -8.61
CA PHE A 113 15.80 -11.19 -7.93
C PHE A 113 14.45 -10.89 -8.57
N SER A 114 13.50 -11.81 -8.42
CA SER A 114 12.13 -11.64 -8.93
C SER A 114 11.40 -10.53 -8.16
N ILE A 115 10.69 -9.63 -8.85
CA ILE A 115 9.93 -8.52 -8.23
C ILE A 115 9.00 -9.00 -7.10
N SER A 116 8.31 -10.13 -7.26
CA SER A 116 7.41 -10.70 -6.24
C SER A 116 8.12 -10.99 -4.89
N TYR A 117 9.46 -11.00 -4.86
CA TYR A 117 10.23 -11.11 -3.62
C TYR A 117 10.14 -9.87 -2.73
N LEU A 118 9.83 -8.69 -3.28
CA LEU A 118 9.72 -7.45 -2.52
C LEU A 118 8.74 -7.56 -1.35
N CYS A 119 7.62 -8.27 -1.54
CA CYS A 119 6.64 -8.51 -0.49
C CYS A 119 7.17 -9.39 0.66
N LYS A 120 8.22 -10.18 0.42
CA LYS A 120 8.82 -11.15 1.37
C LYS A 120 9.90 -10.51 2.25
N LEU A 121 10.33 -9.28 1.96
CA LEU A 121 11.32 -8.56 2.78
C LEU A 121 10.83 -8.34 4.22
N ARG A 122 9.52 -8.30 4.44
CA ARG A 122 8.92 -8.20 5.77
C ARG A 122 9.08 -9.49 6.60
N ASP A 123 9.23 -10.64 5.95
CA ASP A 123 9.21 -11.93 6.62
C ASP A 123 10.57 -12.29 7.23
N THR A 124 11.65 -11.66 6.76
CA THR A 124 12.99 -11.80 7.34
C THR A 124 13.13 -10.89 8.56
N LYS A 125 13.42 -11.48 9.73
CA LYS A 125 13.50 -10.76 11.01
C LYS A 125 14.93 -10.74 11.56
N SER A 126 15.24 -9.72 12.35
CA SER A 126 16.47 -9.68 13.15
C SER A 126 16.50 -10.79 14.20
N ALA A 127 17.69 -11.13 14.70
CA ALA A 127 17.88 -12.16 15.72
C ALA A 127 17.10 -11.88 17.02
N ASP A 128 16.89 -10.60 17.35
CA ASP A 128 16.12 -10.17 18.51
C ASP A 128 14.61 -9.99 18.22
N LEU A 129 14.16 -10.31 16.99
CA LEU A 129 12.77 -10.21 16.51
C LEU A 129 12.15 -8.81 16.62
N LYS A 130 12.96 -7.77 16.83
CA LYS A 130 12.47 -6.39 17.00
C LYS A 130 12.25 -5.65 15.69
N GLN A 131 12.94 -6.04 14.62
CA GLN A 131 12.85 -5.39 13.32
C GLN A 131 12.87 -6.43 12.20
N THR A 132 12.32 -6.04 11.04
CA THR A 132 12.38 -6.85 9.82
C THR A 132 13.42 -6.29 8.85
N LEU A 133 13.81 -7.07 7.85
CA LEU A 133 14.71 -6.60 6.79
C LEU A 133 14.11 -5.39 6.06
N LEU A 134 12.78 -5.35 5.87
CA LEU A 134 12.10 -4.18 5.32
C LEU A 134 12.29 -2.91 6.18
N HIS A 135 12.20 -3.03 7.52
CA HIS A 135 12.46 -1.90 8.42
C HIS A 135 13.91 -1.44 8.35
N PHE A 136 14.86 -2.39 8.32
CA PHE A 136 16.27 -2.08 8.17
C PHE A 136 16.54 -1.34 6.85
N LEU A 137 16.01 -1.85 5.73
CA LEU A 137 16.15 -1.21 4.41
C LEU A 137 15.53 0.18 4.38
N ALA A 138 14.36 0.36 4.98
CA ALA A 138 13.70 1.66 5.08
C ALA A 138 14.54 2.68 5.87
N ASP A 139 15.14 2.25 7.00
CA ASP A 139 16.06 3.09 7.78
C ASP A 139 17.32 3.45 6.99
N VAL A 140 17.95 2.48 6.32
CA VAL A 140 19.15 2.71 5.49
C VAL A 140 18.85 3.67 4.34
N CYS A 141 17.71 3.51 3.65
CA CYS A 141 17.31 4.43 2.59
C CYS A 141 17.08 5.83 3.15
N GLN A 142 16.43 5.97 4.31
CA GLN A 142 16.15 7.28 4.88
C GLN A 142 17.41 8.02 5.35
N GLU A 143 18.41 7.30 5.87
CA GLU A 143 19.65 7.90 6.38
C GLU A 143 20.69 8.15 5.28
N GLN A 144 20.87 7.19 4.36
CA GLN A 144 21.98 7.20 3.41
C GLN A 144 21.56 7.51 1.97
N TYR A 145 20.30 7.26 1.61
CA TYR A 145 19.78 7.46 0.25
C TYR A 145 18.45 8.22 0.23
N PRO A 146 18.39 9.48 0.74
CA PRO A 146 17.12 10.19 0.89
C PRO A 146 16.35 10.41 -0.41
N ASP A 147 17.05 10.43 -1.55
CA ASP A 147 16.46 10.56 -2.87
C ASP A 147 15.61 9.34 -3.27
N VAL A 148 15.92 8.15 -2.76
CA VAL A 148 15.16 6.92 -3.05
C VAL A 148 13.78 6.98 -2.40
N MET A 149 13.61 7.78 -1.35
CA MET A 149 12.38 7.86 -0.58
C MET A 149 11.18 8.38 -1.39
N SER A 150 11.41 9.06 -2.52
CA SER A 150 10.35 9.59 -3.39
C SER A 150 9.81 8.58 -4.40
N PHE A 151 10.30 7.34 -4.46
CA PHE A 151 9.83 6.34 -5.43
C PHE A 151 8.30 6.12 -5.35
N ALA A 152 7.74 6.24 -4.15
CA ALA A 152 6.30 6.08 -3.94
C ALA A 152 5.47 7.17 -4.64
N ASP A 153 6.05 8.35 -4.85
CA ASP A 153 5.44 9.48 -5.54
C ASP A 153 5.61 9.40 -7.06
N GLU A 154 6.54 8.59 -7.55
CA GLU A 154 6.70 8.29 -8.98
C GLU A 154 5.74 7.20 -9.46
N LEU A 155 5.26 6.35 -8.55
CA LEU A 155 4.37 5.22 -8.82
C LEU A 155 2.92 5.52 -8.42
N ILE A 156 2.30 6.51 -9.06
CA ILE A 156 0.95 7.01 -8.68
C ILE A 156 -0.18 6.14 -9.25
N HIS A 157 -0.01 5.54 -10.43
CA HIS A 157 -1.07 4.75 -11.07
C HIS A 157 -1.06 3.27 -10.65
N VAL A 158 -0.02 2.82 -9.94
CA VAL A 158 0.12 1.43 -9.48
C VAL A 158 -1.09 0.94 -8.67
N GLU A 159 -1.64 1.76 -7.78
CA GLU A 159 -2.83 1.37 -6.99
C GLU A 159 -4.05 1.16 -7.89
N LYS A 160 -4.25 2.03 -8.89
CA LYS A 160 -5.37 1.89 -9.84
C LYS A 160 -5.18 0.66 -10.72
N ALA A 161 -3.97 0.49 -11.27
CA ALA A 161 -3.62 -0.66 -12.11
C ALA A 161 -3.79 -2.00 -11.38
N SER A 162 -3.53 -2.06 -10.07
CA SER A 162 -3.75 -3.28 -9.28
C SER A 162 -5.22 -3.73 -9.18
N ARG A 163 -6.18 -2.85 -9.51
CA ARG A 163 -7.62 -3.13 -9.45
C ARG A 163 -8.20 -3.47 -10.82
N VAL A 164 -7.43 -3.30 -11.89
CA VAL A 164 -7.86 -3.53 -13.27
C VAL A 164 -7.72 -5.00 -13.61
N SER A 165 -8.80 -5.63 -14.07
CA SER A 165 -8.75 -7.00 -14.62
C SER A 165 -8.44 -6.96 -16.10
N ALA A 166 -7.23 -7.36 -16.50
CA ALA A 166 -6.83 -7.39 -17.91
C ALA A 166 -7.75 -8.29 -18.76
N GLU A 167 -8.18 -9.43 -18.22
CA GLU A 167 -9.12 -10.33 -18.90
C GLU A 167 -10.48 -9.67 -19.16
N THR A 168 -10.99 -8.89 -18.19
CA THR A 168 -12.28 -8.19 -18.33
C THR A 168 -12.19 -7.09 -19.38
N VAL A 169 -11.11 -6.32 -19.40
CA VAL A 169 -10.82 -5.31 -20.41
C VAL A 169 -10.82 -5.94 -21.81
N GLN A 170 -10.08 -7.03 -22.00
CA GLN A 170 -10.01 -7.76 -23.27
C GLN A 170 -11.39 -8.25 -23.73
N LYS A 171 -12.16 -8.90 -22.85
CA LYS A 171 -13.51 -9.40 -23.18
C LYS A 171 -14.47 -8.28 -23.59
N ASN A 172 -14.44 -7.16 -22.86
CA ASN A 172 -15.30 -6.01 -23.15
C ASN A 172 -14.93 -5.35 -24.48
N LEU A 173 -13.64 -5.22 -24.77
CA LEU A 173 -13.14 -4.68 -26.04
C LEU A 173 -13.54 -5.57 -27.22
N GLU A 174 -13.35 -6.88 -27.11
CA GLU A 174 -13.77 -7.82 -28.15
C GLU A 174 -15.28 -7.81 -28.38
N MET A 175 -16.07 -7.72 -27.30
CA MET A 175 -17.52 -7.63 -27.38
C MET A 175 -17.95 -6.38 -28.15
N MET A 176 -17.37 -5.23 -27.82
CA MET A 176 -17.62 -3.96 -28.52
C MET A 176 -17.26 -4.07 -30.01
N GLY A 177 -16.08 -4.61 -30.33
CA GLY A 177 -15.66 -4.83 -31.71
C GLY A 177 -16.61 -5.76 -32.49
N ARG A 178 -17.13 -6.82 -31.86
CA ARG A 178 -18.15 -7.69 -32.45
C ARG A 178 -19.48 -6.97 -32.68
N GLN A 179 -19.94 -6.16 -31.73
CA GLN A 179 -21.18 -5.39 -31.84
C GLN A 179 -21.12 -4.38 -33.00
N ILE A 180 -19.99 -3.68 -33.16
CA ILE A 180 -19.78 -2.73 -34.27
C ILE A 180 -19.81 -3.47 -35.61
N LYS A 181 -19.05 -4.56 -35.75
CA LYS A 181 -19.03 -5.37 -37.00
C LYS A 181 -20.40 -5.95 -37.35
N SER A 182 -21.14 -6.42 -36.34
CA SER A 182 -22.51 -6.93 -36.54
C SER A 182 -23.44 -5.83 -37.05
N LEU A 183 -23.40 -4.65 -36.41
CA LEU A 183 -24.24 -3.53 -36.81
C LEU A 183 -23.91 -3.03 -38.22
N GLN A 184 -22.62 -2.97 -38.58
CA GLN A 184 -22.19 -2.63 -39.93
C GLN A 184 -22.79 -3.57 -40.98
N LYS A 185 -22.68 -4.89 -40.75
CA LYS A 185 -23.26 -5.90 -41.65
C LYS A 185 -24.79 -5.83 -41.71
N ASP A 186 -25.44 -5.55 -40.58
CA ASP A 186 -26.89 -5.36 -40.57
C ASP A 186 -27.29 -4.16 -41.44
N LEU A 187 -26.58 -3.04 -41.37
CA LEU A 187 -26.85 -1.86 -42.19
C LEU A 187 -26.70 -2.10 -43.69
N GLU A 188 -25.74 -2.93 -44.12
CA GLU A 188 -25.57 -3.33 -45.53
C GLU A 188 -26.79 -4.08 -46.08
N THR A 189 -27.51 -4.81 -45.22
CA THR A 189 -28.68 -5.63 -45.58
C THR A 189 -30.00 -5.00 -45.17
N PHE A 190 -29.99 -3.76 -44.67
CA PHE A 190 -31.19 -3.10 -44.18
C PHE A 190 -32.09 -2.64 -45.32
N PRO A 191 -33.43 -2.83 -45.22
CA PRO A 191 -34.34 -2.36 -46.24
C PRO A 191 -34.30 -0.82 -46.37
N PRO A 192 -34.65 -0.27 -47.54
CA PRO A 192 -34.76 1.17 -47.71
C PRO A 192 -35.81 1.77 -46.76
N PRO A 193 -35.69 3.07 -46.43
CA PRO A 193 -36.61 3.76 -45.51
C PRO A 193 -38.08 3.52 -45.87
N GLN A 194 -38.89 3.17 -44.87
CA GLN A 194 -40.34 2.93 -45.10
C GLN A 194 -41.12 4.21 -45.40
N ASN A 195 -40.65 5.35 -44.89
CA ASN A 195 -41.22 6.69 -45.05
C ASN A 195 -40.18 7.74 -44.64
N ASP A 196 -40.52 9.03 -44.79
CA ASP A 196 -39.64 10.16 -44.44
C ASP A 196 -39.26 10.25 -42.95
N LYS A 197 -39.95 9.49 -42.07
CA LYS A 197 -39.64 9.43 -40.64
C LYS A 197 -38.65 8.30 -40.30
N ASP A 198 -38.37 7.40 -41.23
CA ASP A 198 -37.43 6.29 -41.03
C ASP A 198 -35.98 6.73 -41.28
N LEU A 199 -35.40 7.39 -40.29
CA LEU A 199 -34.02 7.90 -40.31
C LEU A 199 -32.99 6.89 -39.79
N PHE A 200 -33.37 5.61 -39.61
CA PHE A 200 -32.53 4.64 -38.93
C PHE A 200 -31.20 4.40 -39.66
N VAL A 201 -31.23 4.14 -40.96
CA VAL A 201 -30.02 3.86 -41.74
C VAL A 201 -29.09 5.08 -41.73
N GLU A 202 -29.62 6.29 -41.91
CA GLU A 202 -28.83 7.53 -41.85
C GLU A 202 -28.14 7.70 -40.49
N LYS A 203 -28.91 7.64 -39.39
CA LYS A 203 -28.38 7.87 -38.04
C LYS A 203 -27.44 6.77 -37.58
N MET A 204 -27.75 5.52 -37.89
CA MET A 204 -26.90 4.39 -37.51
C MET A 204 -25.64 4.29 -38.35
N SER A 205 -25.67 4.67 -39.64
CA SER A 205 -24.44 4.72 -40.44
C SER A 205 -23.46 5.76 -39.90
N SER A 206 -23.93 6.96 -39.56
CA SER A 206 -23.10 7.97 -38.90
C SER A 206 -22.55 7.49 -37.56
N PHE A 207 -23.38 6.79 -36.76
CA PHE A 207 -22.95 6.22 -35.50
C PHE A 207 -21.90 5.11 -35.66
N VAL A 208 -22.07 4.17 -36.60
CA VAL A 208 -21.10 3.10 -36.85
C VAL A 208 -19.74 3.67 -37.23
N SER A 209 -19.70 4.69 -38.10
CA SER A 209 -18.45 5.36 -38.45
C SER A 209 -17.74 5.97 -37.22
N HIS A 210 -18.49 6.68 -36.36
CA HIS A 210 -17.96 7.21 -35.10
C HIS A 210 -17.50 6.09 -34.15
N ALA A 211 -18.32 5.06 -33.98
CA ALA A 211 -18.04 3.97 -33.07
C ALA A 211 -16.79 3.18 -33.48
N GLN A 212 -16.62 2.93 -34.79
CA GLN A 212 -15.44 2.29 -35.35
C GLN A 212 -14.18 3.12 -35.10
N GLU A 213 -14.23 4.44 -35.32
CA GLU A 213 -13.08 5.32 -35.06
C GLU A 213 -12.67 5.32 -33.57
N GLN A 214 -13.64 5.40 -32.66
CA GLN A 214 -13.34 5.37 -31.21
C GLN A 214 -12.84 3.99 -30.77
N TYR A 215 -13.41 2.91 -31.31
CA TYR A 215 -12.97 1.55 -31.04
C TYR A 215 -11.54 1.31 -31.52
N GLU A 216 -11.18 1.74 -32.74
CA GLU A 216 -9.82 1.60 -33.26
C GLU A 216 -8.79 2.33 -32.41
N LYS A 217 -9.12 3.53 -31.91
CA LYS A 217 -8.27 4.25 -30.97
C LYS A 217 -8.09 3.47 -29.67
N LEU A 218 -9.18 2.95 -29.10
CA LEU A 218 -9.12 2.19 -27.84
C LEU A 218 -8.38 0.86 -28.00
N ASP A 219 -8.58 0.16 -29.12
CA ASP A 219 -7.87 -1.08 -29.47
C ASP A 219 -6.37 -0.84 -29.64
N LEU A 220 -5.98 0.27 -30.27
CA LEU A 220 -4.57 0.68 -30.36
C LEU A 220 -3.97 0.97 -28.97
N MET A 221 -4.72 1.68 -28.10
CA MET A 221 -4.28 1.92 -26.71
C MET A 221 -4.11 0.61 -25.95
N HIS A 222 -5.04 -0.34 -26.09
CA HIS A 222 -4.96 -1.65 -25.46
C HIS A 222 -3.75 -2.46 -25.93
N LYS A 223 -3.50 -2.52 -27.25
CA LYS A 223 -2.31 -3.19 -27.80
C LYS A 223 -1.01 -2.57 -27.31
N ASN A 224 -0.98 -1.23 -27.16
CA ASN A 224 0.18 -0.55 -26.58
C ASN A 224 0.36 -0.91 -25.10
N MET A 225 -0.73 -0.98 -24.32
CA MET A 225 -0.71 -1.43 -22.93
C MET A 225 -0.14 -2.84 -22.79
N GLU A 226 -0.61 -3.80 -23.60
CA GLU A 226 -0.10 -5.18 -23.62
C GLU A 226 1.39 -5.24 -23.98
N LYS A 227 1.80 -4.44 -24.97
CA LYS A 227 3.21 -4.33 -25.36
C LYS A 227 4.06 -3.80 -24.20
N GLN A 228 3.65 -2.70 -23.56
CA GLN A 228 4.40 -2.13 -22.44
C GLN A 228 4.50 -3.11 -21.26
N TYR A 229 3.45 -3.89 -21.01
CA TYR A 229 3.50 -4.95 -19.99
C TYR A 229 4.47 -6.07 -20.38
N SER A 230 4.51 -6.46 -21.65
CA SER A 230 5.50 -7.42 -22.16
C SER A 230 6.93 -6.88 -22.03
N ASP A 231 7.15 -5.61 -22.38
CA ASP A 231 8.46 -4.95 -22.28
C ASP A 231 8.92 -4.87 -20.80
N LEU A 232 8.00 -4.74 -19.84
CA LEU A 232 8.31 -4.87 -18.41
C LEU A 232 8.74 -6.29 -18.03
N GLY A 233 8.12 -7.31 -18.62
CA GLY A 233 8.52 -8.71 -18.46
C GLY A 233 9.97 -8.95 -18.85
N ASP A 234 10.39 -8.39 -19.99
CA ASP A 234 11.78 -8.46 -20.45
C ASP A 234 12.72 -7.64 -19.54
N TYR A 235 12.29 -6.46 -19.09
CA TYR A 235 13.11 -5.57 -18.27
C TYR A 235 13.35 -6.11 -16.85
N PHE A 236 12.31 -6.66 -16.21
CA PHE A 236 12.36 -7.19 -14.85
C PHE A 236 12.46 -8.72 -14.79
N VAL A 237 12.58 -9.38 -15.95
CA VAL A 237 12.82 -10.82 -16.11
C VAL A 237 11.72 -11.67 -15.45
N PHE A 238 10.46 -11.40 -15.81
CA PHE A 238 9.31 -12.24 -15.46
C PHE A 238 8.51 -12.63 -16.69
N ASP A 239 7.70 -13.68 -16.58
CA ASP A 239 6.86 -14.18 -17.67
C ASP A 239 5.49 -13.48 -17.67
N PRO A 240 5.18 -12.61 -18.64
CA PRO A 240 3.91 -11.87 -18.70
C PRO A 240 2.67 -12.75 -18.86
N LYS A 241 2.85 -14.04 -19.19
CA LYS A 241 1.75 -15.01 -19.29
C LYS A 241 1.45 -15.71 -17.98
N LYS A 242 2.40 -15.71 -17.04
CA LYS A 242 2.25 -16.36 -15.73
C LYS A 242 1.83 -15.38 -14.65
N ILE A 243 2.30 -14.15 -14.75
CA ILE A 243 1.95 -13.07 -13.83
C ILE A 243 0.97 -12.19 -14.59
N SER A 244 -0.22 -11.97 -14.01
CA SER A 244 -1.18 -11.04 -14.61
C SER A 244 -0.86 -9.59 -14.22
N VAL A 245 -1.48 -8.64 -14.94
CA VAL A 245 -1.31 -7.20 -14.69
C VAL A 245 -1.67 -6.85 -13.25
N GLU A 246 -2.84 -7.30 -12.80
CA GLU A 246 -3.32 -7.08 -11.45
C GLU A 246 -2.46 -7.73 -10.37
N GLU A 247 -1.84 -8.89 -10.66
CA GLU A 247 -0.93 -9.56 -9.73
C GLU A 247 0.36 -8.76 -9.55
N LEU A 248 1.02 -8.37 -10.65
CA LEU A 248 2.25 -7.57 -10.59
C LEU A 248 2.03 -6.23 -9.87
N PHE A 249 1.03 -5.47 -10.30
CA PHE A 249 0.75 -4.17 -9.70
C PHE A 249 0.15 -4.28 -8.29
N GLY A 250 -0.53 -5.38 -7.98
CA GLY A 250 -0.97 -5.72 -6.63
C GLY A 250 0.20 -5.93 -5.68
N ASP A 251 1.19 -6.74 -6.09
CA ASP A 251 2.42 -6.95 -5.33
C ASP A 251 3.21 -5.64 -5.14
N LEU A 252 3.36 -4.84 -6.20
CA LEU A 252 4.05 -3.54 -6.11
C LEU A 252 3.32 -2.56 -5.20
N ASN A 253 1.99 -2.48 -5.28
CA ASN A 253 1.19 -1.63 -4.39
C ASN A 253 1.33 -2.08 -2.93
N ASN A 254 1.28 -3.39 -2.68
CA ASN A 254 1.49 -3.94 -1.34
C ASN A 254 2.88 -3.59 -0.81
N PHE A 255 3.93 -3.78 -1.61
CA PHE A 255 5.29 -3.40 -1.24
C PHE A 255 5.41 -1.91 -0.94
N LYS A 256 4.89 -1.03 -1.82
CA LYS A 256 4.86 0.42 -1.61
C LYS A 256 4.25 0.79 -0.25
N ASN A 257 3.07 0.23 0.05
CA ASN A 257 2.38 0.49 1.31
C ASN A 257 3.15 -0.05 2.51
N MET A 258 3.71 -1.26 2.42
CA MET A 258 4.53 -1.84 3.49
C MET A 258 5.80 -1.02 3.74
N PHE A 259 6.46 -0.52 2.69
CA PHE A 259 7.66 0.30 2.80
C PHE A 259 7.34 1.62 3.51
N GLN A 260 6.30 2.34 3.05
CA GLN A 260 5.86 3.59 3.69
C GLN A 260 5.45 3.38 5.16
N GLN A 261 4.82 2.24 5.47
CA GLN A 261 4.48 1.89 6.83
C GLN A 261 5.73 1.63 7.68
N ALA A 262 6.72 0.89 7.16
CA ALA A 262 7.98 0.64 7.85
C ALA A 262 8.74 1.94 8.16
N VAL A 263 8.75 2.91 7.24
CA VAL A 263 9.33 4.24 7.47
C VAL A 263 8.66 4.95 8.65
N LYS A 264 7.32 4.94 8.71
CA LYS A 264 6.56 5.55 9.82
C LYS A 264 6.83 4.84 11.16
N GLU A 265 6.90 3.51 11.13
CA GLU A 265 7.18 2.70 12.32
C GLU A 265 8.59 2.95 12.85
N ASN A 266 9.58 3.05 11.96
CA ASN A 266 10.95 3.41 12.30
C ASN A 266 11.05 4.81 12.93
N GLN A 267 10.39 5.80 12.35
CA GLN A 267 10.37 7.16 12.91
C GLN A 267 9.80 7.16 14.33
N LYS A 268 8.66 6.49 14.55
CA LYS A 268 8.05 6.34 15.88
C LYS A 268 8.96 5.60 16.86
N ARG A 269 9.68 4.57 16.39
CA ARG A 269 10.66 3.82 17.18
C ARG A 269 11.82 4.70 17.61
N LYS A 270 12.43 5.46 16.68
CA LYS A 270 13.52 6.41 16.95
C LYS A 270 13.11 7.48 17.97
N GLU A 271 11.91 8.05 17.84
CA GLU A 271 11.38 9.02 18.80
C GLU A 271 11.17 8.42 20.20
N ALA A 272 10.68 7.19 20.29
CA ALA A 272 10.49 6.50 21.57
C ALA A 272 11.84 6.18 22.23
N GLU A 273 12.80 5.68 21.47
CA GLU A 273 14.17 5.39 21.94
C GLU A 273 14.86 6.66 22.45
N GLU A 274 14.72 7.78 21.74
CA GLU A 274 15.27 9.06 22.17
C GLU A 274 14.61 9.57 23.47
N LYS A 275 13.29 9.44 23.58
CA LYS A 275 12.56 9.80 24.81
C LYS A 275 12.99 8.96 26.00
N ILE A 276 13.19 7.66 25.81
CA ILE A 276 13.70 6.75 26.86
C ILE A 276 15.13 7.13 27.23
N LYS A 277 16.01 7.40 26.26
CA LYS A 277 17.40 7.80 26.51
C LYS A 277 17.48 9.12 27.30
N ARG A 278 16.68 10.12 26.91
CA ARG A 278 16.57 11.40 27.62
C ARG A 278 16.04 11.22 29.05
N ALA A 279 15.04 10.35 29.25
CA ALA A 279 14.51 10.05 30.58
C ALA A 279 15.53 9.32 31.48
N LYS A 280 16.31 8.38 30.94
CA LYS A 280 17.38 7.70 31.68
C LYS A 280 18.47 8.67 32.12
N LEU A 281 18.98 9.50 31.20
CA LEU A 281 19.99 10.52 31.51
C LEU A 281 19.50 11.53 32.56
N ALA A 282 18.22 11.93 32.50
CA ALA A 282 17.63 12.82 33.50
C ALA A 282 17.53 12.17 34.89
N ARG A 283 17.19 10.87 34.96
CA ARG A 283 17.14 10.12 36.22
C ARG A 283 18.53 9.95 36.83
N GLU A 284 19.52 9.53 36.04
CA GLU A 284 20.91 9.36 36.49
C GLU A 284 21.49 10.69 37.00
N LYS A 285 21.23 11.81 36.30
CA LYS A 285 21.65 13.14 36.77
C LYS A 285 20.97 13.54 38.07
N ALA A 286 19.67 13.26 38.22
CA ALA A 286 18.92 13.56 39.44
C ALA A 286 19.38 12.70 40.63
N GLU A 287 19.80 11.46 40.38
CA GLU A 287 20.35 10.56 41.38
C GLU A 287 21.73 11.02 41.85
N LYS A 288 22.64 11.35 40.91
CA LYS A 288 23.95 11.95 41.24
C LYS A 288 23.83 13.25 42.06
N GLU A 289 22.89 14.15 41.69
CA GLU A 289 22.67 15.39 42.45
C GLU A 289 22.11 15.12 43.87
N LYS A 290 21.33 14.04 44.05
CA LYS A 290 20.86 13.63 45.38
C LYS A 290 21.99 13.03 46.21
N GLU A 291 22.82 12.18 45.62
CA GLU A 291 23.99 11.58 46.30
C GLU A 291 25.01 12.66 46.72
N GLU A 292 25.31 13.63 45.86
CA GLU A 292 26.18 14.76 46.21
C GLU A 292 25.62 15.60 47.36
N LYS A 293 24.29 15.81 47.39
CA LYS A 293 23.64 16.49 48.52
C LYS A 293 23.67 15.67 49.80
N LEU A 294 23.49 14.36 49.73
CA LEU A 294 23.62 13.47 50.89
C LEU A 294 25.06 13.48 51.42
N LYS A 295 26.07 13.41 50.55
CA LYS A 295 27.49 13.52 50.95
C LYS A 295 27.82 14.89 51.53
N LYS A 296 27.23 15.97 51.00
CA LYS A 296 27.43 17.33 51.52
C LYS A 296 26.66 17.61 52.83
N ASN A 297 25.57 16.87 53.07
CA ASN A 297 24.79 16.92 54.31
C ASN A 297 25.20 15.86 55.34
N GLN A 298 26.21 15.02 55.05
CA GLN A 298 26.93 14.31 56.10
C GLN A 298 27.73 15.35 56.88
N LEU A 299 27.08 15.90 57.91
CA LEU A 299 27.77 16.46 59.08
C LEU A 299 28.71 15.38 59.66
N PRO A 300 29.81 15.77 60.32
CA PRO A 300 30.78 14.83 60.89
C PRO A 300 30.09 13.76 61.74
N ASP A 301 30.62 12.54 61.64
CA ASP A 301 30.19 11.32 62.32
C ASP A 301 29.91 11.55 63.82
N ILE A 302 28.67 11.29 64.25
CA ILE A 302 28.21 11.42 65.65
C ILE A 302 28.71 10.22 66.49
N ASN A 303 29.45 9.26 65.90
CA ASN A 303 29.97 8.10 66.62
C ASN A 303 31.50 8.12 66.85
N ALA A 304 32.17 9.25 66.63
CA ALA A 304 33.49 9.48 67.22
C ALA A 304 33.26 10.15 68.59
N GLU A 305 33.65 9.45 69.64
CA GLU A 305 33.43 9.82 71.05
C GLU A 305 33.94 11.22 71.43
N ASP A 306 33.26 11.79 72.43
CA ASP A 306 33.61 12.94 73.28
C ASP A 306 33.71 14.35 72.66
N ASP A 307 32.57 15.07 72.58
CA ASP A 307 32.42 16.46 73.07
C ASP A 307 31.00 17.00 72.79
N GLU A 308 30.10 16.88 73.78
CA GLU A 308 28.69 17.33 73.67
C GLU A 308 28.50 18.87 73.66
N THR A 309 29.56 19.66 73.86
CA THR A 309 29.48 21.13 73.98
C THR A 309 29.60 21.91 72.67
N GLY A 310 30.13 21.32 71.58
CA GLY A 310 30.32 22.02 70.30
C GLY A 310 29.18 21.85 69.28
N ILE A 311 28.30 20.87 69.50
CA ILE A 311 27.27 20.48 68.53
C ILE A 311 26.11 21.50 68.51
N MET A 312 25.77 22.07 69.68
CA MET A 312 24.71 23.07 69.83
C MET A 312 25.10 24.42 69.19
N ASP A 313 26.36 24.84 69.32
CA ASP A 313 26.87 26.07 68.72
C ASP A 313 26.99 25.95 67.19
N GLY A 314 27.41 24.79 66.67
CA GLY A 314 27.41 24.53 65.22
C GLY A 314 26.01 24.55 64.60
N LEU A 315 24.99 24.08 65.33
CA LEU A 315 23.59 24.14 64.91
C LEU A 315 23.01 25.56 64.99
N LEU A 316 23.34 26.32 66.04
CA LEU A 316 22.93 27.72 66.20
C LEU A 316 23.58 28.62 65.14
N GLU A 317 24.85 28.39 64.80
CA GLU A 317 25.55 29.12 63.75
C GLU A 317 24.99 28.80 62.35
N ALA A 318 24.59 27.55 62.08
CA ALA A 318 23.94 27.16 60.83
C ALA A 318 22.51 27.74 60.69
N LEU A 319 21.78 27.89 61.81
CA LEU A 319 20.47 28.55 61.88
C LEU A 319 20.59 30.07 61.74
N GLN A 320 21.60 30.68 62.36
CA GLN A 320 21.83 32.13 62.38
C GLN A 320 22.47 32.66 61.08
N SER A 321 23.34 31.88 60.44
CA SER A 321 23.88 32.15 59.10
C SER A 321 22.88 31.87 57.97
N GLY A 322 21.75 31.24 58.28
CA GLY A 322 20.71 30.87 57.30
C GLY A 322 21.08 29.69 56.39
N ALA A 323 22.21 29.02 56.64
CA ALA A 323 22.66 27.85 55.88
C ALA A 323 21.71 26.65 56.02
N ALA A 324 21.07 26.50 57.19
CA ALA A 324 20.15 25.41 57.51
C ALA A 324 18.80 25.48 56.75
N PHE A 325 18.40 26.64 56.23
CA PHE A 325 17.08 26.85 55.61
C PHE A 325 17.12 27.18 54.11
N ARG A 326 18.15 26.74 53.37
CA ARG A 326 18.20 26.94 51.91
C ARG A 326 17.09 26.18 51.16
N ARG A 327 15.86 26.69 51.24
CA ARG A 327 14.72 26.32 50.39
C ARG A 327 14.95 26.91 49.00
N LYS A 328 14.86 26.04 47.98
CA LYS A 328 14.79 26.39 46.56
C LYS A 328 13.70 27.46 46.35
N ARG A 329 14.07 28.70 46.05
CA ARG A 329 13.27 29.53 45.14
C ARG A 329 13.71 29.16 43.72
N GLY A 330 12.90 28.36 43.04
CA GLY A 330 13.02 28.22 41.58
C GLY A 330 12.73 29.57 40.90
N PRO A 331 13.18 29.79 39.64
CA PRO A 331 12.87 31.02 38.92
C PRO A 331 11.36 31.16 38.77
N ARG A 332 10.80 32.29 39.20
CA ARG A 332 9.42 32.68 38.87
C ARG A 332 9.37 32.90 37.35
N GLN A 333 8.80 31.95 36.60
CA GLN A 333 8.23 32.27 35.30
C GLN A 333 6.83 32.84 35.53
N ALA A 334 6.64 34.08 35.11
CA ALA A 334 5.34 34.73 35.04
C ALA A 334 4.41 33.93 34.12
N ALA A 335 3.15 33.85 34.53
CA ALA A 335 2.11 33.08 33.88
C ALA A 335 1.73 33.62 32.49
N ASN A 336 1.45 32.72 31.54
CA ASN A 336 0.21 32.82 30.76
C ASN A 336 -0.23 31.47 30.13
N HIS A 337 -1.38 30.98 30.59
CA HIS A 337 -2.47 30.36 29.81
C HIS A 337 -2.19 29.12 28.91
N ARG A 338 -2.55 27.91 29.36
CA ARG A 338 -3.82 27.19 29.04
C ARG A 338 -3.81 25.72 29.50
N ARG A 339 -5.03 25.23 29.70
CA ARG A 339 -5.48 24.04 30.45
C ARG A 339 -5.22 22.68 29.79
N ALA A 340 -5.25 21.67 30.66
CA ALA A 340 -5.69 20.28 30.49
C ALA A 340 -4.85 19.33 29.61
N GLY A 341 -4.27 18.29 30.24
CA GLY A 341 -3.66 17.17 29.49
C GLY A 341 -2.89 16.09 30.26
N ASN A 342 -2.53 16.28 31.54
CA ASN A 342 -1.51 15.41 32.18
C ASN A 342 -1.99 14.50 33.33
N VAL A 343 -3.23 13.99 33.29
CA VAL A 343 -3.69 12.99 34.27
C VAL A 343 -3.58 11.54 33.73
N VAL A 344 -3.42 11.35 32.42
CA VAL A 344 -3.44 10.00 31.80
C VAL A 344 -2.08 9.28 31.84
N THR A 345 -0.96 10.01 32.00
CA THR A 345 0.39 9.41 31.94
C THR A 345 0.81 8.66 33.20
N ASN A 346 0.16 8.90 34.34
CA ASN A 346 0.52 8.26 35.61
C ASN A 346 -0.28 6.99 35.93
N ILE A 347 -1.36 6.71 35.18
CA ILE A 347 -2.17 5.50 35.37
C ILE A 347 -1.61 4.35 34.52
N LEU A 348 -1.18 4.61 33.27
CA LEU A 348 -0.63 3.59 32.38
C LEU A 348 0.74 3.03 32.84
N ALA A 349 1.50 3.81 33.62
CA ALA A 349 2.79 3.38 34.17
C ALA A 349 2.66 2.44 35.38
N LYS A 350 1.47 2.31 35.97
CA LYS A 350 1.22 1.40 37.09
C LYS A 350 0.65 0.05 36.66
N GLU A 351 0.06 -0.05 35.47
CA GLU A 351 -0.50 -1.32 34.93
C GLU A 351 0.54 -2.21 34.22
N LEU A 352 1.72 -1.69 33.86
CA LEU A 352 2.77 -2.46 33.17
C LEU A 352 3.85 -3.03 34.10
N MET A 353 3.63 -3.02 35.41
CA MET A 353 4.58 -3.51 36.43
C MET A 353 3.96 -4.52 37.40
N GLN A 354 2.99 -5.32 36.96
CA GLN A 354 2.65 -6.58 37.61
C GLN A 354 3.32 -7.72 36.84
N GLU A 355 4.49 -8.15 37.32
CA GLU A 355 4.96 -9.51 37.06
C GLU A 355 4.81 -10.35 38.34
N ASP A 356 4.22 -11.52 38.13
CA ASP A 356 3.94 -12.54 39.12
C ASP A 356 5.22 -13.14 39.74
N LYS A 357 5.17 -13.38 41.06
CA LYS A 357 6.10 -14.28 41.75
C LYS A 357 5.74 -15.74 41.44
N PRO A 358 6.71 -16.64 41.16
CA PRO A 358 6.53 -18.05 41.46
C PRO A 358 7.09 -18.39 42.84
N SER A 359 6.35 -19.25 43.55
CA SER A 359 6.64 -19.79 44.87
C SER A 359 7.62 -20.95 44.83
N LEU A 360 8.36 -21.11 45.93
CA LEU A 360 9.31 -22.18 46.20
C LEU A 360 8.63 -23.55 46.42
N GLY A 361 9.15 -24.58 45.76
CA GLY A 361 8.97 -26.00 46.10
C GLY A 361 10.28 -26.77 45.88
N LYS A 362 10.77 -27.44 46.93
CA LYS A 362 12.01 -28.27 47.00
C LYS A 362 11.67 -29.76 46.72
N PRO A 363 12.63 -30.71 46.64
CA PRO A 363 13.48 -31.03 45.49
C PRO A 363 13.37 -32.52 45.06
N SER A 364 13.98 -32.94 43.95
CA SER A 364 14.44 -34.33 43.79
C SER A 364 15.58 -34.50 42.78
N ALA A 365 16.48 -35.39 43.14
CA ALA A 365 17.82 -35.60 42.60
C ALA A 365 17.89 -36.32 41.24
N LYS A 366 18.94 -36.04 40.45
CA LYS A 366 20.00 -37.02 40.09
C LYS A 366 20.97 -36.51 38.99
N LYS A 367 22.26 -36.63 39.31
CA LYS A 367 23.43 -37.07 38.50
C LYS A 367 23.97 -36.22 37.33
N LEU A 368 25.12 -35.59 37.62
CA LEU A 368 26.40 -35.54 36.89
C LEU A 368 26.43 -35.95 35.39
N LYS A 369 26.99 -35.06 34.56
CA LYS A 369 28.35 -35.21 34.01
C LYS A 369 28.86 -33.91 33.35
N SER A 370 30.16 -33.68 33.52
CA SER A 370 31.00 -32.64 32.93
C SER A 370 31.20 -32.85 31.43
N ASP A 371 31.45 -31.78 30.66
CA ASP A 371 32.79 -31.51 30.13
C ASP A 371 32.85 -30.24 29.27
N ASP A 372 33.95 -29.53 29.53
CA ASP A 372 34.80 -28.66 28.74
C ASP A 372 34.36 -27.46 27.89
N LYS A 373 35.30 -26.52 27.97
CA LYS A 373 35.33 -25.11 27.67
C LYS A 373 36.18 -24.92 26.42
N VAL A 374 35.66 -24.25 25.38
CA VAL A 374 36.50 -23.61 24.35
C VAL A 374 35.84 -22.31 23.88
N GLU A 375 36.47 -21.19 24.21
CA GLU A 375 36.23 -19.88 23.59
C GLU A 375 36.78 -19.87 22.15
N PRO A 376 36.20 -19.05 21.25
CA PRO A 376 37.03 -18.35 20.29
C PRO A 376 36.88 -16.83 20.37
N LYS A 377 37.99 -16.20 20.01
CA LYS A 377 38.37 -14.81 20.11
C LYS A 377 37.56 -13.93 19.15
N LEU A 378 37.30 -12.71 19.62
CA LEU A 378 36.82 -11.58 18.83
C LEU A 378 37.93 -11.14 17.87
N GLU A 379 37.70 -11.27 16.57
CA GLU A 379 38.44 -10.55 15.53
C GLU A 379 37.66 -9.29 15.15
N GLU A 380 38.43 -8.22 14.92
CA GLU A 380 38.01 -6.84 14.78
C GLU A 380 37.12 -6.63 13.55
N ALA A 381 36.06 -5.83 13.72
CA ALA A 381 35.17 -5.44 12.63
C ALA A 381 35.88 -4.43 11.72
N GLU A 382 36.25 -4.88 10.52
CA GLU A 382 36.66 -4.00 9.42
C GLU A 382 35.50 -3.10 8.98
N SER A 383 35.81 -1.83 8.68
CA SER A 383 34.84 -0.79 8.40
C SER A 383 34.30 -0.88 6.96
N LEU A 384 33.03 -0.49 6.78
CA LEU A 384 32.33 -0.49 5.49
C LEU A 384 32.93 0.47 4.45
N GLU A 385 33.79 1.40 4.88
CA GLU A 385 34.54 2.31 4.01
C GLU A 385 35.64 1.56 3.20
N ASP A 386 36.31 0.56 3.79
CA ASP A 386 37.43 -0.15 3.16
C ASP A 386 36.98 -1.10 2.02
N LEU A 387 35.73 -1.56 2.07
CA LEU A 387 35.13 -2.40 1.03
C LEU A 387 34.79 -1.62 -0.25
N LEU A 388 34.57 -0.30 -0.16
CA LEU A 388 34.24 0.55 -1.30
C LEU A 388 35.47 0.92 -2.14
N GLU A 389 36.66 1.01 -1.55
CA GLU A 389 37.91 1.31 -2.27
C GLU A 389 38.54 0.08 -2.96
N SER A 390 38.25 -1.14 -2.48
CA SER A 390 38.75 -2.37 -3.12
C SER A 390 38.00 -2.74 -4.42
N ALA A 391 36.76 -2.25 -4.58
CA ALA A 391 35.95 -2.52 -5.78
C ALA A 391 36.31 -1.60 -6.97
N THR A 392 36.86 -0.42 -6.71
CA THR A 392 37.23 0.55 -7.76
C THR A 392 38.62 0.30 -8.37
N SER A 393 39.44 -0.56 -7.77
CA SER A 393 40.80 -0.88 -8.23
C SER A 393 40.92 -2.17 -9.07
N ARG A 394 39.82 -2.90 -9.29
CA ARG A 394 39.81 -4.13 -10.12
C ARG A 394 39.24 -3.97 -11.53
N SER A 395 39.07 -2.73 -11.98
CA SER A 395 38.66 -2.40 -13.34
C SER A 395 39.81 -1.69 -14.07
N ASN A 396 40.80 -2.47 -14.50
CA ASN A 396 41.70 -2.15 -15.61
C ASN A 396 41.98 -3.43 -16.39
#